data_AF-A0A1V9ZEM2-F1
#
_entry.id   AF-A0A1V9ZEM2-F1
#
_cell.length_a   1.000
_cell.length_b   1.000
_cell.length_c   1.000
_cell.angle_alpha   90.00
_cell.angle_beta   90.00
_cell.angle_gamma   90.00
#
_symmetry.space_group_name_H-M   'P 1'
#
loop_
_entity.id
_entity.type
_entity.pdbx_description
1 polymer ?
#
loop_
_entity_poly.entity_id
_entity_poly.type
_entity_poly.pdbx_seq_one_letter_code
_entity_poly.pdbx_strand_id
1 'polypeptide(L)'
;MDELRAKKAELLLAQQEKADRFHELLVGPGGLNEASRKTCKNLEAAITASKKPGYFLYYEQPDVVKAVVKNGELRKLQGVIVQLQQKIDQIDAELANHAAKAAAAPVTNEVQSLKQWFSTYGTPKPVTSGMLTSFATDPKVYGGTEHYSAFKSQSLTMKKGRLTK
;
A
#
# COMPACT_ATOMS: atom_id res chain seq x y z
N MET A 1 8.72 3.21 -6.63
CA MET A 1 8.20 3.22 -5.25
C MET A 1 8.15 4.63 -4.68
N ASP A 2 9.23 5.41 -4.83
CA ASP A 2 9.27 6.78 -4.30
C ASP A 2 8.32 7.74 -5.04
N GLU A 3 8.11 7.56 -6.35
CA GLU A 3 7.12 8.32 -7.12
C GLU A 3 5.68 8.08 -6.63
N LEU A 4 5.30 6.82 -6.34
CA LEU A 4 3.97 6.49 -5.79
C LEU A 4 3.79 7.08 -4.38
N ARG A 5 4.85 7.10 -3.57
CA ARG A 5 4.84 7.73 -2.24
C ARG A 5 4.71 9.25 -2.33
N ALA A 6 5.42 9.89 -3.26
CA ALA A 6 5.30 11.33 -3.51
C ALA A 6 3.88 11.70 -3.96
N LYS A 7 3.32 10.93 -4.91
CA LYS A 7 1.94 11.11 -5.38
C LYS A 7 0.91 10.91 -4.26
N LYS A 8 1.13 9.96 -3.35
CA LYS A 8 0.29 9.79 -2.16
C LYS A 8 0.36 11.04 -1.26
N ALA A 9 1.54 11.58 -1.02
CA ALA A 9 1.71 12.77 -0.19
C ALA A 9 0.98 14.00 -0.78
N GLU A 10 1.07 14.18 -2.10
CA GLU A 10 0.33 15.25 -2.81
C GLU A 10 -1.19 15.09 -2.67
N LEU A 11 -1.72 13.87 -2.82
CA LEU A 11 -3.15 13.61 -2.67
C LEU A 11 -3.64 13.80 -1.22
N LEU A 12 -2.82 13.46 -0.24
CA LEU A 12 -3.12 13.70 1.17
C LEU A 12 -3.16 15.20 1.50
N LEU A 13 -2.22 15.99 0.97
CA LEU A 13 -2.25 17.44 1.11
C LEU A 13 -3.51 18.03 0.46
N ALA A 14 -3.83 17.60 -0.77
CA ALA A 14 -5.05 18.04 -1.44
C ALA A 14 -6.32 17.67 -0.66
N GLN A 15 -6.35 16.49 -0.02
CA GLN A 15 -7.46 16.08 0.83
C GLN A 15 -7.57 16.95 2.08
N GLN A 16 -6.44 17.23 2.72
CA GLN A 16 -6.35 18.10 3.90
C GLN A 16 -6.89 19.50 3.58
N GLU A 17 -6.48 20.13 2.48
CA GLU A 17 -6.97 21.45 2.09
C GLU A 17 -8.51 21.48 1.91
N LYS A 18 -9.10 20.41 1.36
CA LYS A 18 -10.56 20.31 1.22
C LYS A 18 -11.24 20.08 2.56
N ALA A 19 -10.64 19.31 3.45
CA ALA A 19 -11.15 19.07 4.80
C ALA A 19 -11.07 20.34 5.66
N ASP A 20 -10.00 21.12 5.55
CA ASP A 20 -9.83 22.39 6.26
C ASP A 20 -10.87 23.41 5.81
N ARG A 21 -11.10 23.53 4.49
CA ARG A 21 -12.17 24.38 3.96
C ARG A 21 -13.56 23.90 4.39
N PHE A 22 -13.78 22.59 4.45
CA PHE A 22 -15.04 22.02 4.95
C PHE A 22 -15.25 22.38 6.44
N HIS A 23 -14.18 22.30 7.23
CA HIS A 23 -14.20 22.66 8.65
C HIS A 23 -14.46 24.16 8.84
N GLU A 24 -13.81 25.02 8.07
CA GLU A 24 -13.98 26.47 8.11
C GLU A 24 -15.44 26.87 7.86
N LEU A 25 -16.11 26.27 6.86
CA LEU A 25 -17.53 26.54 6.58
C LEU A 25 -18.47 26.12 7.72
N LEU A 26 -18.08 25.13 8.51
CA LEU A 26 -18.88 24.63 9.64
C LEU A 26 -18.63 25.41 10.93
N VAL A 27 -17.37 25.66 11.26
CA VAL A 27 -16.91 26.13 12.60
C VAL A 27 -16.37 27.56 12.57
N GLY A 28 -16.05 28.10 11.40
CA GLY A 28 -15.59 29.48 11.25
C GLY A 28 -16.57 30.51 11.86
N PRO A 29 -16.11 31.74 12.09
CA PRO A 29 -16.95 32.80 12.65
C PRO A 29 -18.17 33.05 11.76
N GLY A 30 -19.38 32.91 12.29
CA GLY A 30 -20.61 32.99 11.50
C GLY A 30 -20.88 31.76 10.63
N GLY A 31 -20.15 30.65 10.85
CA GLY A 31 -20.32 29.38 10.15
C GLY A 31 -21.65 28.70 10.43
N LEU A 32 -21.90 27.61 9.71
CA LEU A 32 -23.19 26.90 9.75
C LEU A 32 -23.60 26.44 11.15
N ASN A 33 -22.64 25.99 11.98
CA ASN A 33 -22.93 25.53 13.33
C ASN A 33 -23.34 26.68 14.28
N GLU A 34 -22.75 27.86 14.11
CA GLU A 34 -23.11 29.02 14.90
C GLU A 34 -24.47 29.57 14.47
N ALA A 35 -24.70 29.69 13.15
CA ALA A 35 -25.98 30.10 12.59
C ALA A 35 -27.10 29.16 13.03
N SER A 36 -26.88 27.84 12.99
CA SER A 36 -27.84 26.83 13.47
C SER A 36 -28.16 27.00 14.96
N ARG A 37 -27.14 27.17 15.81
CA ARG A 37 -27.34 27.40 17.25
C ARG A 37 -28.11 28.69 17.53
N LYS A 38 -27.82 29.77 16.81
CA LYS A 38 -28.54 31.04 16.92
C LYS A 38 -30.00 30.89 16.49
N THR A 39 -30.28 30.20 15.39
CA THR A 39 -31.66 29.91 14.99
C THR A 39 -32.41 29.09 16.04
N CYS A 40 -31.83 28.02 16.59
CA CYS A 40 -32.51 27.21 17.61
C CYS A 40 -32.83 28.02 18.87
N LYS A 41 -31.85 28.78 19.40
CA LYS A 41 -32.07 29.64 20.57
C LYS A 41 -33.10 30.73 20.30
N ASN A 42 -33.09 31.30 19.10
CA ASN A 42 -34.08 32.29 18.71
C ASN A 42 -35.48 31.66 18.64
N LEU A 43 -35.62 30.45 18.10
CA LEU A 43 -36.91 29.73 18.11
C LEU A 43 -37.39 29.40 19.53
N GLU A 44 -36.50 28.97 20.42
CA GLU A 44 -36.82 28.73 21.84
C GLU A 44 -37.31 30.00 22.55
N ALA A 45 -36.63 31.13 22.30
CA ALA A 45 -37.04 32.43 22.81
C ALA A 45 -38.37 32.88 22.20
N ALA A 46 -38.62 32.61 20.91
CA ALA A 46 -39.88 32.89 20.25
C ALA A 46 -41.03 32.11 20.89
N ILE A 47 -40.85 30.81 21.15
CA ILE A 47 -41.83 29.95 21.81
C ILE A 47 -42.16 30.50 23.21
N THR A 48 -41.13 30.89 23.95
CA THR A 48 -41.30 31.47 25.30
C THR A 48 -42.02 32.81 25.26
N ALA A 49 -41.67 33.68 24.30
CA ALA A 49 -42.24 35.01 24.13
C ALA A 49 -43.62 35.00 23.42
N SER A 50 -44.00 33.89 22.77
CA SER A 50 -45.23 33.73 21.97
C SER A 50 -46.53 34.03 22.73
N LYS A 51 -46.48 34.10 24.07
CA LYS A 51 -47.57 34.61 24.90
C LYS A 51 -47.93 36.07 24.60
N LYS A 52 -47.08 36.81 23.88
CA LYS A 52 -47.33 38.18 23.38
C LYS A 52 -47.03 38.25 21.87
N PRO A 53 -48.04 38.12 21.00
CA PRO A 53 -47.84 38.24 19.55
C PRO A 53 -47.29 39.63 19.19
N GLY A 54 -46.28 39.67 18.31
CA GLY A 54 -45.67 40.90 17.79
C GLY A 54 -44.39 41.39 18.49
N TYR A 55 -43.96 40.75 19.58
CA TYR A 55 -42.79 41.21 20.35
C TYR A 55 -41.46 40.55 19.99
N PHE A 56 -41.45 39.61 19.05
CA PHE A 56 -40.29 38.75 18.77
C PHE A 56 -39.76 38.94 17.35
N LEU A 57 -38.50 39.38 17.23
CA LEU A 57 -37.79 39.45 15.96
C LEU A 57 -37.00 38.15 15.75
N TYR A 58 -37.28 37.47 14.63
CA TYR A 58 -36.57 36.25 14.28
C TYR A 58 -35.13 36.55 13.86
N TYR A 59 -34.23 35.63 14.21
CA TYR A 59 -32.86 35.69 13.77
C TYR A 59 -32.80 35.39 12.27
N GLU A 60 -32.30 36.36 11.49
CA GLU A 60 -32.02 36.17 10.08
C GLU A 60 -30.60 35.64 9.88
N GLN A 61 -30.48 34.54 9.13
CA GLN A 61 -29.18 33.98 8.79
C GLN A 61 -28.41 34.94 7.87
N PRO A 62 -27.08 35.07 8.05
CA PRO A 62 -26.24 35.85 7.13
C PRO A 62 -26.33 35.33 5.70
N ASP A 63 -26.26 36.23 4.72
CA ASP A 63 -26.41 35.87 3.30
C ASP A 63 -25.33 34.92 2.80
N VAL A 64 -24.13 34.99 3.39
CA VAL A 64 -23.03 34.04 3.12
C VAL A 64 -23.45 32.60 3.45
N VAL A 65 -24.10 32.40 4.61
CA VAL A 65 -24.56 31.08 5.06
C VAL A 65 -25.68 30.57 4.15
N LYS A 66 -26.63 31.43 3.80
CA LYS A 66 -27.71 31.11 2.86
C LYS A 66 -27.16 30.69 1.49
N ALA A 67 -26.14 31.41 1.00
CA ALA A 67 -25.48 31.09 -0.27
C ALA A 67 -24.78 29.73 -0.22
N VAL A 68 -24.03 29.44 0.84
CA VAL A 68 -23.35 28.13 1.04
C VAL A 68 -24.34 26.97 1.04
N VAL A 69 -25.47 27.12 1.74
CA VAL A 69 -26.55 26.10 1.77
C VAL A 69 -27.19 25.95 0.39
N LYS A 70 -27.56 27.05 -0.26
CA LYS A 70 -28.19 27.05 -1.60
C LYS A 70 -27.28 26.43 -2.66
N ASN A 71 -25.99 26.73 -2.61
CA ASN A 71 -24.98 26.25 -3.56
C ASN A 71 -24.56 24.79 -3.31
N GLY A 72 -24.94 24.22 -2.17
CA GLY A 72 -24.59 22.84 -1.78
C GLY A 72 -23.09 22.62 -1.65
N GLU A 73 -22.33 23.63 -1.20
CA GLU A 73 -20.86 23.59 -1.21
C GLU A 73 -20.28 22.48 -0.35
N LEU A 74 -20.88 22.20 0.81
CA LEU A 74 -20.47 21.09 1.67
C LEU A 74 -20.63 19.73 0.97
N ARG A 75 -21.73 19.52 0.25
CA ARG A 75 -21.97 18.27 -0.48
C ARG A 75 -20.94 18.09 -1.61
N LYS A 76 -20.57 19.17 -2.28
CA LYS A 76 -19.52 19.17 -3.31
C LYS A 76 -18.16 18.83 -2.70
N LEU A 77 -17.79 19.49 -1.60
CA LEU A 77 -16.53 19.23 -0.89
C LEU A 77 -16.46 17.79 -0.37
N GLN A 78 -17.54 17.27 0.22
CA GLN A 78 -17.65 15.88 0.66
C GLN A 78 -17.40 14.92 -0.52
N GLY A 79 -18.05 15.15 -1.67
CA GLY A 79 -17.84 14.34 -2.87
C GLY A 79 -16.39 14.30 -3.32
N VAL A 80 -15.71 15.46 -3.32
CA VAL A 80 -14.28 15.56 -3.68
C VAL A 80 -13.40 14.82 -2.67
N ILE A 81 -13.65 14.96 -1.37
CA ILE A 81 -12.90 14.26 -0.31
C ILE A 81 -13.03 12.74 -0.47
N VAL A 82 -14.23 12.23 -0.76
CA VAL A 82 -14.46 10.80 -1.00
C VAL A 82 -13.71 10.32 -2.24
N GLN A 83 -13.73 11.09 -3.33
CA GLN A 83 -12.98 10.75 -4.54
C GLN A 83 -11.46 10.75 -4.31
N LEU A 84 -10.94 11.68 -3.51
CA LEU A 84 -9.52 11.70 -3.12
C LEU A 84 -9.17 10.48 -2.26
N GLN A 85 -10.03 10.12 -1.30
CA GLN A 85 -9.84 8.92 -0.49
C GLN A 85 -9.74 7.67 -1.36
N GLN A 86 -10.65 7.49 -2.32
CA GLN A 86 -10.62 6.35 -3.24
C GLN A 86 -9.31 6.26 -4.03
N LYS A 87 -8.75 7.40 -4.46
CA LYS A 87 -7.46 7.44 -5.15
C LYS A 87 -6.29 7.08 -4.23
N ILE A 88 -6.34 7.54 -2.98
CA ILE A 88 -5.34 7.20 -1.96
C ILE A 88 -5.38 5.70 -1.68
N ASP A 89 -6.57 5.13 -1.50
CA ASP A 89 -6.76 3.70 -1.24
C ASP A 89 -6.24 2.84 -2.40
N GLN A 90 -6.42 3.29 -3.66
CA GLN A 90 -5.86 2.63 -4.83
C GLN A 90 -4.32 2.61 -4.81
N ILE A 91 -3.68 3.75 -4.51
CA ILE A 91 -2.22 3.85 -4.42
C ILE A 91 -1.70 3.00 -3.25
N ASP A 92 -2.41 2.95 -2.13
CA ASP A 92 -2.04 2.11 -1.00
C ASP A 92 -2.12 0.61 -1.32
N ALA A 93 -3.14 0.20 -2.08
CA ALA A 93 -3.22 -1.17 -2.59
C ALA A 93 -2.07 -1.49 -3.54
N GLU A 94 -1.69 -0.56 -4.43
CA GLU A 94 -0.53 -0.73 -5.33
C GLU A 94 0.78 -0.86 -4.53
N LEU A 95 1.00 0.02 -3.56
CA LEU A 95 2.18 -0.01 -2.69
C LEU A 95 2.27 -1.33 -1.90
N ALA A 96 1.15 -1.80 -1.36
CA ALA A 96 1.08 -3.09 -0.66
C ALA A 96 1.38 -4.27 -1.59
N ASN A 97 0.83 -4.27 -2.82
CA ASN A 97 1.10 -5.30 -3.82
C ASN A 97 2.58 -5.31 -4.25
N HIS A 98 3.20 -4.15 -4.41
CA HIS A 98 4.62 -4.05 -4.71
C HIS A 98 5.49 -4.55 -3.55
N ALA A 99 5.12 -4.22 -2.31
CA ALA A 99 5.81 -4.72 -1.12
C ALA A 99 5.68 -6.25 -1.01
N ALA A 100 4.49 -6.81 -1.25
CA ALA A 100 4.26 -8.25 -1.24
C ALA A 100 5.05 -8.97 -2.34
N LYS A 101 5.12 -8.42 -3.55
CA LYS A 101 5.94 -8.96 -4.64
C LYS A 101 7.44 -8.88 -4.37
N ALA A 102 7.91 -7.84 -3.68
CA ALA A 102 9.31 -7.71 -3.28
C ALA A 102 9.69 -8.65 -2.11
N ALA A 103 8.73 -8.95 -1.22
CA ALA A 103 8.91 -9.87 -0.11
C ALA A 103 8.74 -11.35 -0.51
N ALA A 104 8.04 -11.62 -1.61
CA ALA A 104 8.04 -12.94 -2.21
C ALA A 104 9.48 -13.28 -2.65
N ALA A 105 10.07 -14.29 -2.01
CA ALA A 105 11.37 -14.84 -2.42
C ALA A 105 11.38 -15.07 -3.94
N PRO A 106 12.52 -14.89 -4.64
CA PRO A 106 12.59 -15.22 -6.05
C PRO A 106 12.07 -16.63 -6.20
N VAL A 107 10.99 -16.79 -6.98
CA VAL A 107 10.38 -18.09 -7.24
C VAL A 107 11.53 -18.98 -7.68
N THR A 108 11.97 -19.88 -6.81
CA THR A 108 12.86 -20.97 -7.20
C THR A 108 12.06 -21.64 -8.29
N ASN A 109 12.45 -21.46 -9.55
CA ASN A 109 11.73 -22.02 -10.70
C ASN A 109 11.53 -23.50 -10.36
N GLU A 110 10.31 -23.84 -9.94
CA GLU A 110 9.99 -25.19 -9.55
C GLU A 110 10.05 -25.95 -10.86
N VAL A 111 11.15 -26.67 -11.06
CA VAL A 111 11.42 -27.29 -12.34
C VAL A 111 10.43 -28.44 -12.48
N GLN A 112 9.32 -28.19 -13.17
CA GLN A 112 8.22 -29.16 -13.29
C GLN A 112 8.53 -30.29 -14.27
N SER A 113 9.67 -30.24 -14.97
CA SER A 113 10.10 -31.31 -15.86
C SER A 113 11.62 -31.42 -16.00
N LEU A 114 12.11 -32.65 -16.20
CA LEU A 114 13.51 -32.94 -16.53
C LEU A 114 14.02 -32.16 -17.75
N LYS A 115 13.14 -31.88 -18.72
CA LYS A 115 13.49 -31.07 -19.90
C LYS A 115 13.80 -29.62 -19.53
N GLN A 116 12.99 -29.04 -18.64
CA GLN A 116 13.23 -27.70 -18.10
C GLN A 116 14.51 -27.67 -17.26
N TRP A 117 14.80 -28.74 -16.50
CA TRP A 117 16.06 -28.88 -15.76
C TRP A 117 17.28 -28.82 -16.67
N PHE A 118 17.31 -29.63 -17.73
CA PHE A 118 18.44 -29.66 -18.65
C PHE A 118 18.60 -28.37 -19.46
N SER A 119 17.52 -27.63 -19.72
CA SER A 119 17.64 -26.29 -20.31
C SER A 119 18.25 -25.28 -19.35
N THR A 120 17.91 -25.33 -18.06
CA THR A 120 18.41 -24.37 -17.06
C THR A 120 19.84 -24.68 -16.60
N TYR A 121 20.17 -25.96 -16.42
CA TYR A 121 21.44 -26.40 -15.83
C TYR A 121 22.39 -27.10 -16.82
N GLY A 122 21.98 -27.24 -18.09
CA GLY A 122 22.76 -27.87 -19.15
C GLY A 122 22.48 -29.37 -19.30
N THR A 123 22.70 -29.89 -20.52
CA THR A 123 22.59 -31.31 -20.83
C THR A 123 23.89 -32.06 -20.51
N PRO A 124 23.81 -33.31 -20.01
CA PRO A 124 25.00 -34.13 -19.82
C PRO A 124 25.69 -34.38 -21.17
N LYS A 125 27.02 -34.21 -21.21
CA LYS A 125 27.81 -34.45 -22.42
C LYS A 125 27.75 -35.94 -22.78
N PRO A 126 27.62 -36.29 -24.07
CA PRO A 126 27.60 -37.68 -24.51
C PRO A 126 28.92 -38.36 -24.13
N VAL A 127 28.83 -39.47 -23.41
CA VAL A 127 29.99 -40.28 -23.00
C VAL A 127 30.54 -40.98 -24.25
N THR A 128 31.80 -40.75 -24.57
CA THR A 128 32.52 -41.50 -25.60
C THR A 128 32.54 -42.99 -25.23
N SER A 129 32.14 -43.84 -26.18
CA SER A 129 31.90 -45.27 -25.96
C SER A 129 33.12 -45.98 -25.36
N GLY A 130 32.87 -46.78 -24.31
CA GLY A 130 33.86 -47.68 -23.69
C GLY A 130 34.35 -47.30 -22.29
N MET A 131 33.94 -46.15 -21.74
CA MET A 131 34.29 -45.75 -20.36
C MET A 131 33.04 -45.71 -19.47
N LEU A 132 33.08 -46.42 -18.33
CA LEU A 132 31.95 -46.47 -17.38
C LEU A 132 32.02 -45.33 -16.34
N THR A 133 33.20 -44.92 -15.90
CA THR A 133 33.44 -43.75 -15.04
C THR A 133 34.87 -43.23 -15.25
N SER A 134 35.11 -41.94 -15.03
CA SER A 134 36.45 -41.35 -14.96
C SER A 134 36.59 -40.51 -13.70
N PHE A 135 37.69 -40.71 -12.96
CA PHE A 135 38.04 -39.87 -11.82
C PHE A 135 38.94 -38.74 -12.31
N ALA A 136 38.38 -37.53 -12.39
CA ALA A 136 39.12 -36.31 -12.63
C ALA A 136 39.52 -35.69 -11.29
N THR A 137 40.78 -35.25 -11.17
CA THR A 137 41.24 -34.46 -10.04
C THR A 137 40.70 -33.04 -10.17
N ASP A 138 39.58 -32.77 -9.51
CA ASP A 138 39.08 -31.42 -9.31
C ASP A 138 39.66 -30.89 -7.98
N PRO A 139 40.40 -29.77 -7.97
CA PRO A 139 40.87 -29.14 -6.73
C PRO A 139 39.70 -28.58 -5.89
N LYS A 140 38.49 -28.50 -6.45
CA LYS A 140 37.30 -28.02 -5.77
C LYS A 140 36.65 -29.14 -4.95
N VAL A 141 36.81 -29.08 -3.64
CA VAL A 141 36.14 -29.98 -2.69
C VAL A 141 34.66 -29.60 -2.57
N TYR A 142 33.79 -30.33 -3.27
CA TYR A 142 32.34 -30.23 -3.05
C TYR A 142 31.96 -31.07 -1.82
N GLY A 143 32.12 -30.48 -0.63
CA GLY A 143 31.86 -31.19 0.62
C GLY A 143 32.30 -30.48 1.90
N GLY A 144 32.33 -29.15 1.89
CA GLY A 144 32.42 -28.34 3.11
C GLY A 144 31.11 -27.61 3.29
N THR A 145 30.24 -28.09 4.16
CA THR A 145 29.12 -27.27 4.63
C THR A 145 29.68 -26.16 5.52
N GLU A 146 29.37 -24.89 5.24
CA GLU A 146 29.75 -23.75 6.10
C GLU A 146 29.16 -23.84 7.53
N HIS A 147 28.28 -24.80 7.77
CA HIS A 147 27.63 -25.01 9.04
C HIS A 147 28.39 -26.09 9.84
N TYR A 148 29.07 -25.64 10.91
CA TYR A 148 29.72 -26.39 11.99
C TYR A 148 31.21 -26.79 11.82
N SER A 149 32.06 -26.15 12.63
CA SER A 149 33.50 -26.44 12.79
C SER A 149 33.82 -27.84 13.35
N ALA A 150 32.82 -28.58 13.81
CA ALA A 150 32.98 -29.92 14.38
C ALA A 150 32.99 -31.04 13.33
N PHE A 151 32.49 -30.80 12.12
CA PHE A 151 32.51 -31.78 11.04
C PHE A 151 33.79 -31.62 10.21
N LYS A 152 34.91 -32.15 10.72
CA LYS A 152 36.09 -32.41 9.89
C LYS A 152 35.74 -33.58 8.96
N SER A 153 35.38 -33.30 7.71
CA SER A 153 35.34 -34.33 6.68
C SER A 153 36.76 -34.88 6.48
N GLN A 154 37.00 -36.10 6.93
CA GLN A 154 38.21 -36.84 6.55
C GLN A 154 38.06 -37.26 5.09
N SER A 155 38.50 -36.43 4.15
CA SER A 155 38.57 -36.78 2.75
C SER A 155 39.78 -37.68 2.52
N LEU A 156 39.55 -38.97 2.37
CA LEU A 156 40.59 -39.90 1.92
C LEU A 156 40.73 -39.72 0.42
N THR A 157 41.84 -39.13 -0.04
CA THR A 157 42.14 -38.99 -1.47
C THR A 157 42.19 -40.38 -2.11
N MET A 158 41.15 -40.72 -2.89
CA MET A 158 41.11 -41.97 -3.63
C MET A 158 42.28 -42.00 -4.62
N LYS A 159 43.05 -43.11 -4.62
CA LYS A 159 44.09 -43.32 -5.64
C LYS A 159 43.42 -43.40 -7.01
N LYS A 160 44.09 -42.84 -8.02
CA LYS A 160 43.63 -42.82 -9.41
C LYS A 160 43.56 -44.26 -9.95
N GLY A 161 42.38 -44.88 -9.83
CA GLY A 161 42.08 -46.20 -10.38
C GLY A 161 41.30 -46.09 -11.67
N ARG A 162 41.57 -47.00 -12.62
CA ARG A 162 40.82 -47.12 -13.88
C ARG A 162 40.08 -48.44 -13.87
N LEU A 163 38.76 -48.40 -14.04
CA LEU A 163 37.96 -49.60 -14.32
C LEU A 163 37.65 -49.62 -15.82
N THR A 164 38.18 -50.60 -16.53
CA THR A 164 37.78 -50.93 -17.91
C THR A 164 36.85 -52.13 -17.87
N LYS A 165 35.98 -52.24 -18.86
CA LYS A 165 35.17 -53.44 -19.06
C LYS A 165 36.03 -54.59 -19.58
#